data_AF-A0A7C3V424-F1
#
_entry.id   AF-A0A7C3V424-F1
#
_cell.length_a   1.000
_cell.length_b   1.000
_cell.length_c   1.000
_cell.angle_alpha   90.00
_cell.angle_beta   90.00
_cell.angle_gamma   90.00
#
_symmetry.space_group_name_H-M   'P 1'
#
loop_
_entity.id
_entity.type
_entity.pdbx_description
1 polymer ?
#
loop_
_entity_poly.entity_id
_entity_poly.type
_entity_poly.pdbx_seq_one_letter_code
_entity_poly.pdbx_strand_id
1 'polypeptide(L)' 'MIQTLNKYFIPVRLEGRSHMDLVQKFGVRGAPTTILFSPDGKEKHRFVGFQTAEDYLKELEKAA' A
#
# COMPACT_ATOMS: atom_id res chain seq x y z
N MET A 1 6.95 -16.15 -4.12
CA MET A 1 6.36 -14.83 -4.49
C MET A 1 5.23 -14.43 -3.54
N ILE A 2 4.08 -15.13 -3.49
CA ILE A 2 3.00 -14.85 -2.51
C ILE A 2 3.42 -15.12 -1.05
N GLN A 3 4.28 -16.13 -0.83
CA GLN A 3 4.80 -16.49 0.49
C GLN A 3 5.58 -15.34 1.19
N THR A 4 6.33 -14.54 0.42
CA THR A 4 7.13 -13.44 0.96
C THR A 4 6.26 -12.29 1.46
N LEU A 5 5.20 -11.96 0.70
CA LEU A 5 4.20 -10.97 1.10
C LEU A 5 3.56 -11.34 2.44
N ASN A 6 3.05 -12.57 2.54
CA ASN A 6 2.35 -13.04 3.73
C ASN A 6 3.26 -13.21 4.96
N LYS A 7 4.59 -13.22 4.76
CA LYS A 7 5.56 -13.32 5.86
C LYS A 7 5.91 -11.97 6.48
N TYR A 8 6.06 -10.93 5.66
CA TYR A 8 6.59 -9.64 6.10
C TYR A 8 5.56 -8.51 6.12
N PHE A 9 4.43 -8.68 5.42
CA PHE A 9 3.40 -7.67 5.29
C PHE A 9 2.04 -8.21 5.71
N ILE A 10 1.20 -7.31 6.22
CA ILE A 10 -0.23 -7.55 6.44
C ILE A 10 -0.98 -6.82 5.32
N PRO A 11 -1.46 -7.52 4.27
CA PRO A 11 -2.17 -6.87 3.18
C PRO A 11 -3.56 -6.43 3.64
N VAL A 12 -3.84 -5.14 3.55
CA VAL A 12 -5.16 -4.56 3.84
C VAL A 12 -5.74 -3.98 2.56
N ARG A 13 -6.90 -4.49 2.14
CA ARG A 13 -7.66 -3.92 1.02
C ARG A 13 -8.76 -3.02 1.56
N LEU A 14 -8.79 -1.79 1.07
CA LEU A 14 -9.80 -0.80 1.44
C LEU A 14 -10.55 -0.31 0.21
N GLU A 15 -11.88 -0.29 0.29
CA GLU A 15 -12.74 0.35 -0.70
C GLU A 15 -12.89 1.82 -0.32
N GLY A 16 -12.30 2.70 -1.13
CA GLY A 16 -12.15 4.12 -0.78
C GLY A 16 -13.46 4.90 -0.77
N ARG A 17 -14.42 4.59 -1.66
CA ARG A 17 -15.67 5.37 -1.75
C ARG A 17 -16.55 5.19 -0.51
N SER A 18 -16.48 4.04 0.14
CA SER A 18 -17.17 3.75 1.39
C SER A 18 -16.42 4.25 2.64
N HIS A 19 -15.16 4.68 2.49
CA HIS A 19 -14.28 5.11 3.58
C HIS A 19 -13.56 6.42 3.24
N MET A 20 -14.34 7.42 2.83
CA MET A 20 -13.80 8.72 2.39
C MET A 20 -13.06 9.48 3.51
N ASP A 21 -13.39 9.22 4.77
CA ASP A 21 -12.65 9.70 5.94
C ASP A 21 -11.19 9.21 5.92
N LEU A 22 -10.97 7.93 5.60
CA LEU A 22 -9.64 7.34 5.48
C LEU A 22 -8.91 7.82 4.22
N VAL A 23 -9.62 7.97 3.10
CA VAL A 23 -9.08 8.57 1.87
C VAL A 23 -8.53 9.97 2.15
N GLN A 24 -9.30 10.81 2.85
CA GLN A 24 -8.87 12.15 3.24
C GLN A 24 -7.74 12.11 4.28
N LYS A 25 -7.88 11.31 5.33
CA LYS A 25 -6.87 11.16 6.40
C LYS A 25 -5.49 10.79 5.85
N PHE A 26 -5.43 9.88 4.88
CA PHE A 26 -4.17 9.43 4.26
C PHE A 26 -3.77 10.23 3.01
N GLY A 27 -4.51 11.28 2.67
CA GLY A 27 -4.22 12.15 1.53
C GLY A 27 -4.19 11.42 0.19
N VAL A 28 -5.04 10.42 0.00
CA VAL A 28 -5.13 9.66 -1.25
C VAL A 28 -5.79 10.53 -2.32
N ARG A 29 -5.07 10.79 -3.42
CA ARG A 29 -5.50 11.69 -4.50
C ARG A 29 -5.83 10.98 -5.82
N GLY A 30 -5.53 9.70 -5.93
CA GLY A 30 -5.76 8.89 -7.12
C GLY A 30 -5.93 7.42 -6.77
N ALA A 31 -6.71 6.69 -7.56
CA ALA A 31 -6.91 5.25 -7.37
C ALA A 31 -6.28 4.45 -8.53
N PRO A 32 -5.75 3.24 -8.27
CA PRO A 32 -5.44 2.71 -6.94
C PRO A 32 -4.24 3.44 -6.31
N THR A 33 -4.14 3.44 -4.98
CA THR A 33 -2.95 3.89 -4.23
C THR A 33 -2.62 2.82 -3.19
N THR A 34 -1.35 2.44 -3.11
CA THR A 34 -0.83 1.59 -2.03
C THR A 34 0.03 2.44 -1.10
N ILE A 35 -0.17 2.29 0.20
CA ILE A 35 0.61 2.94 1.25
C ILE A 35 1.23 1.84 2.11
N LEU A 36 2.54 1.92 2.34
CA LEU A 36 3.29 1.00 3.17
C LEU A 36 3.60 1.65 4.49
N PHE A 37 3.24 0.96 5.57
CA PHE A 37 3.48 1.39 6.93
C PHE A 37 4.55 0.52 7.58
N SER A 38 5.38 1.11 8.43
CA SER A 38 6.21 0.35 9.37
C SER A 38 5.37 -0.25 10.49
N PRO A 39 5.92 -1.22 11.25
CA PRO A 39 5.21 -1.85 12.37
C PRO A 39 4.74 -0.88 13.46
N ASP A 40 5.38 0.29 13.59
CA ASP A 40 4.99 1.38 14.51
C ASP A 40 3.93 2.34 13.91
N GLY A 41 3.40 2.02 12.72
CA GLY A 41 2.31 2.76 12.08
C GLY A 41 2.74 4.01 11.30
N LYS A 42 4.05 4.25 11.11
CA LYS A 42 4.52 5.36 10.27
C LYS A 42 4.50 4.99 8.80
N GLU A 43 4.12 5.93 7.96
CA GLU A 43 4.21 5.75 6.51
C GLU A 43 5.68 5.71 6.08
N LYS A 44 6.06 4.65 5.35
CA LYS A 44 7.42 4.42 4.84
C LYS A 44 7.52 4.73 3.35
N HIS A 45 6.50 4.37 2.59
CA HIS A 45 6.49 4.51 1.15
C HIS A 45 5.05 4.53 0.62
N ARG A 46 4.85 5.13 -0.55
CA ARG A 46 3.58 5.08 -1.28
C ARG A 46 3.81 5.09 -2.78
N PHE A 47 2.89 4.48 -3.50
CA PHE A 47 2.85 4.54 -4.96
C PHE A 47 1.40 4.60 -5.46
N VAL A 48 1.20 5.37 -6.52
CA VAL A 48 -0.11 5.69 -7.10
C VAL A 48 -0.19 5.10 -8.50
N GLY A 49 -1.35 4.54 -8.84
CA GLY A 49 -1.61 3.93 -10.12
C GLY A 49 -1.43 2.42 -10.12
N PHE A 50 -1.79 1.81 -11.24
CA PHE A 50 -1.64 0.38 -11.45
C PHE A 50 -0.16 0.01 -11.57
N GLN A 51 0.21 -1.13 -10.99
CA GLN A 51 1.53 -1.75 -11.14
C GLN A 51 1.36 -3.19 -11.60
N THR A 52 2.29 -3.65 -12.45
CA THR A 52 2.41 -5.09 -12.74
C THR A 52 2.83 -5.84 -11.48
N ALA A 53 2.65 -7.17 -11.44
CA ALA A 53 3.07 -7.95 -10.28
C ALA A 53 4.58 -7.80 -9.97
N GLU A 54 5.41 -7.74 -11.02
CA GLU A 54 6.86 -7.55 -10.86
C GLU A 54 7.20 -6.15 -10.32
N ASP A 55 6.59 -5.11 -10.88
CA ASP A 55 6.87 -3.74 -10.45
C ASP A 55 6.32 -3.48 -9.04
N TYR A 56 5.19 -4.09 -8.70
CA TYR A 56 4.64 -4.03 -7.34
C TYR A 56 5.63 -4.60 -6.32
N LEU A 57 6.29 -5.73 -6.62
CA LEU A 57 7.28 -6.32 -5.72
C LEU A 57 8.51 -5.40 -5.56
N LYS A 58 8.97 -4.79 -6.65
CA LYS A 58 10.07 -3.80 -6.59
C LYS A 58 9.68 -2.59 -5.73
N GLU A 59 8.43 -2.13 -5.78
CA GLU A 59 7.95 -1.06 -4.91
C GLU A 59 7.93 -1.46 -3.43
N LEU A 60 7.64 -2.71 -3.10
CA LEU A 60 7.68 -3.21 -1.72
C LEU A 60 9.11 -3.29 -1.18
N GLU A 61 10.07 -3.70 -2.01
CA GLU A 61 11.50 -3.77 -1.62
C GLU A 61 12.06 -2.40 -1.24
N LYS A 62 11.55 -1.31 -1.81
CA LYS A 62 11.96 0.06 -1.44
C LYS A 62 11.56 0.46 -0.01
N ALA A 63 10.61 -0.26 0.59
CA ALA A 63 10.07 0.03 1.91
C ALA A 63 10.47 -0.99 2.98
N ALA A 64 11.22 -2.03 2.61
CA ALA A 64 11.73 -3.07 3.50
C ALA A 64 13.04 -2.63 4.16
#